data_AF-A0A0G1Q7Y3-F1
#
_entry.id   AF-A0A0G1Q7Y3-F1
#
_cell.length_a   1.000
_cell.length_b   1.000
_cell.length_c   1.000
_cell.angle_alpha   90.00
_cell.angle_beta   90.00
_cell.angle_gamma   90.00
#
_symmetry.space_group_name_H-M   'P 1'
#
loop_
_entity.id
_entity.type
_entity.pdbx_description
1 polymer ?
#
loop_
_entity_poly.entity_id
_entity_poly.type
_entity_poly.pdbx_seq_one_letter_code
_entity_poly.pdbx_strand_id
1 'polypeptide(L)'
;SVDTLISNSSGGNIGPMPVKALPEKCVWSKKVKDIVFCASPLIMPGALYPDDWYVGKVSFGDAVVKINIASRAIISFLLPETIDATKLFLSDDETNLFFINKGDESLWKLRIP
;
A
#
# COMPACT_ATOMS: atom_id res chain seq x y z
N SER A 1 -7.34 -3.84 -16.35
CA SER A 1 -6.64 -2.90 -15.45
C SER A 1 -7.24 -3.07 -14.08
N VAL A 2 -6.42 -3.13 -13.03
CA VAL A 2 -6.92 -3.02 -11.64
C VAL A 2 -6.85 -1.55 -11.27
N ASP A 3 -7.95 -1.02 -10.74
CA ASP A 3 -8.03 0.34 -10.22
C ASP A 3 -8.35 0.27 -8.73
N THR A 4 -7.68 1.10 -7.94
CA THR A 4 -7.93 1.20 -6.50
C THR A 4 -8.91 2.33 -6.23
N LEU A 5 -10.00 2.03 -5.51
CA LEU A 5 -11.06 2.99 -5.21
C LEU A 5 -11.07 3.35 -3.73
N ILE A 6 -11.47 4.58 -3.43
CA ILE A 6 -11.67 5.06 -2.06
C ILE A 6 -13.17 5.08 -1.77
N SER A 7 -13.55 4.50 -0.63
CA SER A 7 -14.93 4.50 -0.14
C SER A 7 -15.03 5.17 1.23
N ASN A 8 -16.16 5.81 1.51
CA ASN A 8 -16.47 6.31 2.85
C ASN A 8 -16.87 5.16 3.79
N SER A 9 -17.05 5.47 5.09
CA SER A 9 -17.42 4.48 6.10
C SER A 9 -18.78 3.82 5.87
N SER A 10 -19.64 4.42 5.05
CA SER A 10 -20.94 3.87 4.65
C SER A 10 -20.87 3.06 3.34
N GLY A 11 -19.67 2.87 2.77
CA GLY A 11 -19.45 2.17 1.50
C GLY A 11 -19.69 2.99 0.24
N GLY A 12 -19.98 4.29 0.37
CA GLY A 12 -20.14 5.19 -0.76
C GLY A 12 -18.80 5.47 -1.45
N ASN A 13 -18.77 5.34 -2.77
CA ASN A 13 -17.57 5.59 -3.59
C ASN A 13 -17.22 7.08 -3.62
N ILE A 14 -15.97 7.42 -3.28
CA ILE A 14 -15.39 8.77 -3.31
C ILE A 14 -14.54 9.00 -4.57
N GLY A 15 -14.12 7.93 -5.26
CA GLY A 15 -13.37 7.97 -6.52
C GLY A 15 -12.01 7.28 -6.46
N PRO A 16 -11.23 7.34 -7.56
CA PRO A 16 -10.00 6.55 -7.73
C PRO A 16 -8.82 7.07 -6.92
N MET A 17 -7.97 6.17 -6.45
CA MET A 17 -6.71 6.48 -5.78
C MET A 17 -5.63 6.84 -6.82
N PRO A 18 -4.66 7.74 -6.53
CA PRO A 18 -3.60 8.10 -7.47
C PRO A 18 -2.58 6.98 -7.72
N VAL A 19 -2.73 5.84 -7.05
CA VAL A 19 -1.87 4.66 -7.21
C VAL A 19 -2.72 3.39 -7.29
N LYS A 20 -2.11 2.31 -7.78
CA LYS A 20 -2.71 0.98 -7.80
C LYS A 20 -2.11 0.16 -6.68
N ALA A 21 -2.94 -0.25 -5.73
CA ALA A 21 -2.59 -1.15 -4.66
C ALA A 21 -3.79 -2.02 -4.30
N LEU A 22 -3.52 -3.22 -3.79
CA LEU A 22 -4.57 -3.98 -3.12
C LEU A 22 -4.88 -3.31 -1.76
N PRO A 23 -6.16 -3.20 -1.34
CA PRO A 23 -6.52 -2.48 -0.11
C PRO A 23 -5.77 -2.94 1.15
N GLU A 24 -5.49 -4.23 1.25
CA GLU A 24 -4.73 -4.88 2.34
C GLU A 24 -3.24 -4.52 2.35
N LYS A 25 -2.73 -3.95 1.26
CA LYS A 25 -1.37 -3.40 1.15
C LYS A 25 -1.34 -1.91 1.54
N CYS A 26 -2.37 -1.40 2.20
CA CYS A 26 -2.46 -0.02 2.69
C CYS A 26 -2.75 0.05 4.20
N VAL A 27 -2.25 1.11 4.85
CA VAL A 27 -2.50 1.43 6.25
C VAL A 27 -2.76 2.92 6.43
N TRP A 28 -3.80 3.26 7.19
CA TRP A 28 -4.16 4.64 7.50
C TRP A 28 -3.22 5.22 8.56
N SER A 29 -2.90 6.50 8.42
CA SER A 29 -2.30 7.27 9.51
C SER A 29 -3.28 7.34 10.69
N LYS A 30 -2.77 7.07 11.88
CA LYS A 30 -3.41 7.29 13.18
C LYS A 30 -3.31 8.76 13.61
N LYS A 31 -2.33 9.52 13.09
CA LYS A 31 -2.04 10.91 13.49
C LYS A 31 -2.65 11.98 12.60
N VAL A 32 -2.69 11.75 11.29
CA VAL A 32 -3.11 12.74 10.30
C VAL A 32 -4.28 12.18 9.50
N LYS A 33 -5.42 12.85 9.60
CA LYS A 33 -6.61 12.51 8.82
C LYS A 33 -6.28 12.54 7.34
N ASP A 34 -6.92 11.65 6.58
CA ASP A 34 -6.84 11.58 5.12
C ASP A 34 -5.44 11.19 4.60
N ILE A 35 -4.52 10.75 5.46
CA ILE A 35 -3.23 10.18 5.07
C ILE A 35 -3.29 8.65 5.09
N VAL A 36 -2.87 8.05 3.98
CA VAL A 36 -2.70 6.60 3.84
C VAL A 36 -1.31 6.29 3.32
N PHE A 37 -0.72 5.22 3.83
CA PHE A 37 0.52 4.64 3.33
C PHE A 37 0.19 3.34 2.62
N CYS A 38 0.68 3.15 1.40
CA CYS A 38 0.47 1.92 0.65
C CYS A 38 1.78 1.35 0.14
N ALA A 39 1.91 0.02 0.14
CA ALA A 39 2.87 -0.70 -0.68
C ALA A 39 2.25 -0.90 -2.07
N SER A 40 2.62 -0.02 -2.99
CA SER A 40 2.08 0.04 -4.34
C SER A 40 3.02 -0.65 -5.32
N PRO A 41 2.60 -1.66 -6.09
CA PRO A 41 3.42 -2.25 -7.15
C PRO A 41 3.88 -1.17 -8.14
N LEU A 42 5.19 -1.16 -8.44
CA LEU A 42 5.76 -0.32 -9.49
C LEU A 42 5.27 -0.74 -10.89
N ILE A 43 5.14 -2.05 -11.07
CA ILE A 43 4.59 -2.67 -12.26
C ILE A 43 3.56 -3.67 -11.76
N MET A 44 2.34 -3.61 -12.29
CA MET A 44 1.29 -4.58 -11.99
C MET A 44 1.25 -5.63 -13.11
N PRO A 45 1.66 -6.89 -12.84
CA PRO A 45 1.60 -7.96 -13.83
C PRO A 45 0.19 -8.17 -14.40
N GLY A 46 0.09 -8.83 -15.56
CA GLY A 46 -1.21 -9.32 -16.05
C GLY A 46 -1.61 -10.57 -15.28
N ALA A 47 -2.64 -10.49 -14.43
CA ALA A 47 -3.13 -11.62 -13.64
C ALA A 47 -4.62 -11.43 -13.24
N LEU A 48 -5.23 -12.47 -12.67
CA LEU A 48 -6.54 -12.39 -12.03
C LEU A 48 -6.36 -11.93 -10.58
N TYR A 49 -6.64 -10.65 -10.33
CA TYR A 49 -6.49 -10.07 -8.99
C TYR A 49 -7.79 -10.10 -8.19
N PRO A 50 -7.71 -10.25 -6.86
CA PRO A 50 -6.49 -10.46 -6.07
C PRO A 50 -6.01 -11.93 -6.00
N ASP A 51 -6.79 -12.88 -6.54
CA ASP A 51 -6.60 -14.33 -6.37
C ASP A 51 -5.20 -14.84 -6.75
N ASP A 52 -4.71 -14.54 -7.96
CA ASP A 52 -3.42 -15.02 -8.43
C ASP A 52 -2.24 -14.50 -7.58
N TRP A 53 -2.39 -13.31 -6.97
CA TRP A 53 -1.41 -12.80 -6.02
C TRP A 53 -1.51 -13.50 -4.67
N TYR A 54 -2.73 -13.75 -4.16
CA TYR A 54 -2.95 -14.50 -2.92
C TYR A 54 -2.39 -15.91 -2.98
N VAL A 55 -2.56 -16.62 -4.10
CA VAL A 55 -2.03 -17.98 -4.27
C VAL A 55 -0.57 -18.01 -4.72
N GLY A 56 0.11 -16.84 -4.79
CA GLY A 56 1.53 -16.75 -5.07
C GLY A 56 1.94 -17.01 -6.53
N LYS A 57 1.00 -17.02 -7.50
CA LYS A 57 1.35 -17.13 -8.92
C LYS A 57 2.07 -15.87 -9.44
N VAL A 58 1.77 -14.72 -8.85
CA VAL A 58 2.47 -13.46 -9.12
C VAL A 58 2.93 -12.81 -7.82
N SER A 59 3.98 -12.01 -7.94
CA SER A 59 4.53 -11.17 -6.86
C SER A 59 4.72 -9.75 -7.36
N PHE A 60 4.80 -8.81 -6.43
CA PHE A 60 5.02 -7.40 -6.73
C PHE A 60 6.45 -6.96 -6.39
N GLY A 61 6.86 -5.87 -7.03
CA GLY A 61 7.96 -5.03 -6.56
C GLY A 61 7.36 -3.71 -6.10
N ASP A 62 7.17 -3.54 -4.81
CA ASP A 62 6.43 -2.41 -4.25
C ASP A 62 7.31 -1.19 -4.00
N ALA A 63 6.72 -0.01 -4.24
CA ALA A 63 7.12 1.24 -3.64
C ALA A 63 6.23 1.54 -2.43
N VAL A 64 6.82 2.10 -1.37
CA VAL A 64 6.02 2.63 -0.26
C VAL A 64 5.65 4.07 -0.58
N VAL A 65 4.35 4.35 -0.71
CA VAL A 65 3.81 5.67 -1.06
C VAL A 65 2.96 6.23 0.07
N LYS A 66 3.17 7.53 0.38
CA LYS A 66 2.34 8.31 1.30
C LYS A 66 1.41 9.18 0.48
N ILE A 67 0.11 9.07 0.71
CA ILE A 67 -0.92 9.70 -0.11
C ILE A 67 -1.83 10.54 0.79
N ASN A 68 -2.18 11.74 0.33
CA ASN A 68 -3.30 12.50 0.87
C ASN A 68 -4.54 12.22 0.00
N ILE A 69 -5.56 11.61 0.59
CA ILE A 69 -6.76 11.21 -0.16
C ILE A 69 -7.70 12.38 -0.46
N ALA A 70 -7.64 13.45 0.35
CA ALA A 70 -8.46 14.64 0.15
C ALA A 70 -8.00 15.43 -1.08
N SER A 71 -6.68 15.61 -1.24
CA SER A 71 -6.09 16.27 -2.41
C SER A 71 -5.73 15.33 -3.55
N ARG A 72 -5.82 14.00 -3.35
CA ARG A 72 -5.38 12.96 -4.28
C ARG A 72 -3.89 13.06 -4.65
N ALA A 73 -3.08 13.65 -3.78
CA ALA A 73 -1.66 13.85 -4.01
C ALA A 73 -0.80 12.74 -3.41
N ILE A 74 0.20 12.28 -4.15
CA ILE A 74 1.31 11.50 -3.59
C ILE A 74 2.26 12.49 -2.91
N ILE A 75 2.39 12.38 -1.59
CA ILE A 75 3.24 13.27 -0.78
C ILE A 75 4.70 12.84 -0.83
N SER A 76 4.93 11.54 -0.74
CA SER A 76 6.27 10.96 -0.80
C SER A 76 6.21 9.53 -1.33
N PHE A 77 7.31 9.09 -1.91
CA PHE A 77 7.51 7.70 -2.31
C PHE A 77 8.89 7.25 -1.83
N LEU A 78 9.00 5.98 -1.46
CA LEU A 78 10.24 5.31 -1.12
C LEU A 78 10.35 4.05 -1.96
N LEU A 79 11.51 3.86 -2.55
CA LEU A 79 11.90 2.65 -3.27
C LEU A 79 12.87 1.86 -2.40
N PRO A 80 12.38 0.97 -1.52
CA PRO A 80 13.26 0.00 -0.88
C PRO A 80 13.83 -0.97 -1.93
N GLU A 81 14.69 -1.88 -1.49
CA GLU A 81 14.99 -3.09 -2.28
C GLU A 81 13.69 -3.82 -2.66
N THR A 82 13.78 -4.82 -3.55
CA THR A 82 12.61 -5.54 -4.04
C THR A 82 11.81 -6.19 -2.89
N ILE A 83 10.66 -5.59 -2.56
CA ILE A 83 9.72 -6.08 -1.54
C ILE A 83 8.34 -6.35 -2.16
N ASP A 84 7.64 -7.33 -1.61
CA ASP A 84 6.20 -7.53 -1.81
C ASP A 84 5.54 -7.49 -0.42
N ALA A 85 5.19 -6.30 0.04
CA ALA A 85 4.84 -6.06 1.43
C ALA A 85 3.39 -6.43 1.75
N THR A 86 3.18 -7.08 2.89
CA THR A 86 1.88 -7.45 3.44
C THR A 86 1.81 -7.12 4.93
N LYS A 87 0.59 -7.09 5.50
CA LYS A 87 0.37 -6.87 6.94
C LYS A 87 1.04 -5.57 7.44
N LEU A 88 0.84 -4.48 6.72
CA LEU A 88 1.43 -3.19 7.04
C LEU A 88 0.89 -2.64 8.36
N PHE A 89 1.76 -2.09 9.20
CA PHE A 89 1.37 -1.27 10.35
C PHE A 89 2.39 -0.19 10.67
N LEU A 90 1.92 0.93 11.21
CA LEU A 90 2.76 2.07 11.60
C LEU A 90 3.12 2.00 13.09
N SER A 91 4.35 2.42 13.42
CA SER A 91 4.69 2.77 14.80
C SER A 91 3.77 3.86 15.33
N ASP A 92 3.59 3.94 16.66
CA ASP A 92 2.69 4.93 17.27
C ASP A 92 3.17 6.37 17.04
N ASP A 93 4.48 6.57 16.84
CA ASP A 93 5.05 7.86 16.47
C ASP A 93 4.99 8.15 14.96
N GLU A 94 4.58 7.18 14.13
CA GLU A 94 4.56 7.20 12.66
C GLU A 94 5.92 7.53 12.01
N THR A 95 7.04 7.18 12.67
CA THR A 95 8.38 7.30 12.07
C THR A 95 8.83 6.03 11.36
N ASN A 96 8.14 4.91 11.59
CA ASN A 96 8.43 3.62 10.97
C ASN A 96 7.16 2.95 10.43
N LEU A 97 7.32 2.32 9.26
CA LEU A 97 6.38 1.35 8.71
C LEU A 97 6.97 -0.06 8.88
N PHE A 98 6.17 -0.96 9.42
CA PHE A 98 6.50 -2.39 9.53
C PHE A 98 5.62 -3.20 8.59
N PHE A 99 6.15 -4.29 8.06
CA PHE A 99 5.45 -5.20 7.16
C PHE A 99 6.14 -6.56 7.09
N ILE A 100 5.42 -7.57 6.60
CA ILE A 100 5.98 -8.87 6.23
C ILE A 100 6.30 -8.85 4.73
N ASN A 101 7.53 -9.21 4.36
CA ASN A 101 7.90 -9.40 2.97
C ASN A 101 7.39 -10.78 2.50
N LYS A 102 6.44 -10.81 1.55
CA LYS A 102 5.82 -12.05 1.03
C LYS A 102 6.82 -12.97 0.33
N GLY A 103 7.96 -12.44 -0.12
CA GLY A 103 8.99 -13.25 -0.79
C GLY A 103 9.66 -14.28 0.13
N ASP A 104 9.87 -13.92 1.40
CA ASP A 104 10.64 -14.73 2.35
C ASP A 104 10.01 -14.81 3.76
N GLU A 105 8.82 -14.24 3.93
CA GLU A 105 8.05 -14.16 5.19
C GLU A 105 8.76 -13.44 6.34
N SER A 106 9.83 -12.68 6.05
CA SER A 106 10.56 -11.95 7.08
C SER A 106 9.86 -10.63 7.47
N LEU A 107 10.08 -10.18 8.71
CA LEU A 107 9.59 -8.90 9.22
C LEU A 107 10.58 -7.78 8.88
N TRP A 108 10.09 -6.73 8.22
CA TRP A 108 10.87 -5.56 7.82
C TRP A 108 10.41 -4.31 8.56
N LYS A 109 11.36 -3.37 8.70
CA LYS A 109 11.12 -2.01 9.21
C LYS A 109 11.67 -1.02 8.19
N LEU A 110 10.82 -0.12 7.72
CA LEU A 110 11.19 1.01 6.87
C LEU A 110 11.00 2.31 7.66
N ARG A 111 12.04 3.14 7.71
CA ARG A 111 11.92 4.50 8.25
C ARG A 111 11.21 5.37 7.21
N ILE A 112 10.16 6.07 7.63
CA ILE A 112 9.35 6.93 6.76
C ILE A 112 9.54 8.42 7.13
N PRO A 113 9.44 9.36 6.16
CA PRO A 113 9.60 10.79 6.39
C PRO A 113 8.45 11.45 7.15
#